data_AF-A0A927U0J3-F1
#
_entry.id   AF-A0A927U0J3-F1
#
_cell.length_a   1.000
_cell.length_b   1.000
_cell.length_c   1.000
_cell.angle_alpha   90.00
_cell.angle_beta   90.00
_cell.angle_gamma   90.00
#
_symmetry.space_group_name_H-M   'P 1'
#
loop_
_entity.id
_entity.type
_entity.pdbx_description
1 polymer ?
#
loop_
_entity_poly.entity_id
_entity_poly.type
_entity_poly.pdbx_seq_one_letter_code
_entity_poly.pdbx_strand_id
1 'polypeptide(L)'
;MKRMKKLMKKAAALLLVTCMTMSLPIAQAKPMQAQAGTTEKASTMKQLAKIVSKHGVKRDAKFTVKYTGNSKDIDKMMNDQDFTFFTSTLALIDDPSTSDDADYLAGNLNLSDDYDVYATGKTIVFKLKYFETKKQTQYVNSKIPGILKKLGVKKLSNYDKVKKIHDYVCKLITYKDDYKKCSSMYSALKNGKGLCNSYALCMYKLLTEAGVPCKFVGGIAGTGRDSGGHAWNIVKLDGKWYYLDATWDDEGKNKISHDYFLKGTSDFDKADPSQKHTLDKPYRTGEFAKKFPIAKKAYKKGSNEDDTVDDEGNDSDYEYDDTTDDYDEGYDDYDDSYGWDDDYEYGE
;
A
#
# COMPACT_ATOMS: atom_id res chain seq x y z
N MET A 1 4.20 14.63 -34.38
CA MET A 1 4.72 13.83 -35.51
C MET A 1 4.54 12.33 -35.27
N LYS A 2 3.66 11.71 -36.07
CA LYS A 2 3.65 10.31 -36.54
C LYS A 2 4.71 9.33 -35.95
N ARG A 3 4.29 8.46 -35.03
CA ARG A 3 4.28 6.98 -35.18
C ARG A 3 3.84 6.27 -33.88
N MET A 4 2.53 6.33 -33.63
CA MET A 4 1.84 5.38 -32.75
C MET A 4 1.06 4.39 -33.64
N LYS A 5 0.95 3.12 -33.21
CA LYS A 5 0.38 1.93 -33.91
C LYS A 5 1.36 1.11 -34.79
N LYS A 6 1.23 -0.23 -34.67
CA LYS A 6 1.98 -1.36 -35.31
C LYS A 6 3.45 -1.52 -34.85
N LEU A 7 3.89 -2.61 -34.21
CA LEU A 7 3.70 -4.03 -34.57
C LEU A 7 3.96 -5.01 -33.41
N MET A 8 3.32 -6.19 -33.46
CA MET A 8 3.63 -7.36 -32.63
C MET A 8 4.77 -8.22 -33.22
N LYS A 9 5.26 -9.17 -32.39
CA LYS A 9 5.90 -10.48 -32.72
C LYS A 9 7.42 -10.54 -32.94
N LYS A 10 8.01 -11.44 -32.13
CA LYS A 10 9.22 -12.28 -32.33
C LYS A 10 10.60 -11.61 -32.32
N ALA A 11 11.40 -12.03 -31.34
CA ALA A 11 12.80 -12.38 -31.57
C ALA A 11 13.18 -13.58 -30.67
N ALA A 12 13.23 -14.78 -31.26
CA ALA A 12 14.05 -15.85 -30.72
C ALA A 12 15.39 -15.77 -31.48
N ALA A 13 16.50 -15.63 -30.75
CA ALA A 13 17.83 -15.60 -31.34
C ALA A 13 18.72 -16.61 -30.61
N LEU A 14 19.19 -17.58 -31.38
CA LEU A 14 20.06 -18.67 -30.97
C LEU A 14 21.47 -18.12 -30.65
N LEU A 15 22.06 -18.51 -29.52
CA LEU A 15 23.47 -18.25 -29.22
C LEU A 15 24.18 -19.57 -28.95
N LEU A 16 24.85 -20.08 -29.99
CA LEU A 16 25.75 -21.22 -29.92
C LEU A 16 27.01 -20.80 -29.17
N VAL A 17 27.23 -21.37 -27.98
CA VAL A 17 28.53 -21.33 -27.29
C VAL A 17 29.02 -22.76 -27.13
N THR A 18 30.01 -23.13 -27.95
CA THR A 18 30.76 -24.37 -27.78
C THR A 18 31.67 -24.23 -26.56
N CYS A 19 31.41 -25.02 -25.51
CA CYS A 19 32.32 -25.15 -24.36
C CYS A 19 32.50 -26.63 -23.99
N MET A 20 33.75 -27.00 -23.70
CA MET A 20 34.19 -28.38 -23.52
C MET A 20 33.47 -29.06 -22.35
N THR A 21 33.03 -30.30 -22.57
CA THR A 21 32.43 -31.14 -21.53
C THR A 21 33.51 -31.74 -20.64
N MET A 22 33.68 -31.21 -19.42
CA MET A 22 34.14 -32.00 -18.29
C MET A 22 32.93 -32.49 -17.50
N SER A 23 32.70 -33.81 -17.52
CA SER A 23 31.55 -34.44 -16.89
C SER A 23 31.73 -34.57 -15.38
N LEU A 24 31.04 -33.72 -14.62
CA LEU A 24 30.74 -33.98 -13.20
C LEU A 24 29.36 -34.68 -13.10
N PRO A 25 29.20 -35.65 -12.17
CA PRO A 25 27.96 -36.42 -12.07
C PRO A 25 26.79 -35.54 -11.62
N ILE A 26 25.79 -35.41 -12.49
CA ILE A 26 24.53 -34.76 -12.17
C ILE A 26 23.78 -35.64 -11.17
N ALA A 27 23.74 -35.21 -9.90
CA ALA A 27 22.79 -35.76 -8.94
C ALA A 27 21.37 -35.49 -9.46
N GLN A 28 20.66 -36.54 -9.86
CA GLN A 28 19.27 -36.42 -10.31
C GLN A 28 18.41 -35.88 -9.15
N ALA A 29 18.04 -34.61 -9.23
CA ALA A 29 17.04 -34.04 -8.34
C ALA A 29 15.71 -34.78 -8.57
N LYS A 30 15.37 -35.64 -7.61
CA LYS A 30 14.11 -36.40 -7.61
C LYS A 30 12.96 -35.40 -7.77
N PRO A 31 12.02 -35.60 -8.73
CA PRO A 31 10.95 -34.63 -8.97
C PRO A 31 10.16 -34.43 -7.68
N MET A 32 10.13 -33.20 -7.19
CA MET A 32 9.39 -32.83 -5.98
C MET A 32 7.90 -32.99 -6.27
N GLN A 33 7.34 -34.12 -5.88
CA GLN A 33 5.91 -34.38 -6.01
C GLN A 33 5.14 -33.28 -5.29
N ALA A 34 4.30 -32.56 -6.03
CA ALA A 34 3.41 -31.58 -5.45
C ALA A 34 2.45 -32.31 -4.50
N GLN A 35 2.67 -32.17 -3.20
CA GLN A 35 1.81 -32.74 -2.18
C GLN A 35 0.42 -32.12 -2.35
N ALA A 36 -0.57 -32.93 -2.71
CA ALA A 36 -1.93 -32.50 -2.97
C ALA A 36 -2.61 -32.07 -1.67
N GLY A 37 -2.32 -30.86 -1.21
CA GLY A 37 -2.98 -30.24 -0.08
C GLY A 37 -4.48 -30.14 -0.34
N THR A 38 -5.29 -30.44 0.67
CA THR A 38 -6.74 -30.28 0.62
C THR A 38 -7.09 -28.85 0.21
N THR A 39 -7.77 -28.67 -0.93
CA THR A 39 -8.16 -27.34 -1.41
C THR A 39 -8.98 -26.61 -0.35
N GLU A 40 -8.46 -25.48 0.15
CA GLU A 40 -9.13 -24.68 1.16
C GLU A 40 -10.46 -24.13 0.61
N LYS A 41 -11.48 -24.00 1.46
CA LYS A 41 -12.85 -23.66 1.05
C LYS A 41 -13.31 -22.37 1.72
N ALA A 42 -14.00 -21.53 0.95
CA ALA A 42 -14.71 -20.37 1.46
C ALA A 42 -16.17 -20.37 0.95
N SER A 43 -17.10 -19.88 1.77
CA SER A 43 -18.47 -19.56 1.37
C SER A 43 -18.84 -18.08 1.60
N THR A 44 -17.89 -17.27 2.08
CA THR A 44 -18.04 -15.83 2.32
C THR A 44 -16.75 -15.09 1.98
N MET A 45 -16.83 -13.80 1.64
CA MET A 45 -15.66 -12.96 1.40
C MET A 45 -14.74 -12.85 2.62
N LYS A 46 -15.29 -12.82 3.85
CA LYS A 46 -14.50 -12.80 5.10
C LYS A 46 -13.68 -14.08 5.30
N GLN A 47 -14.18 -15.23 4.87
CA GLN A 47 -13.39 -16.48 4.86
C GLN A 47 -12.34 -16.48 3.74
N LEU A 48 -12.68 -15.99 2.55
CA LEU A 48 -11.74 -15.89 1.43
C LEU A 48 -10.55 -14.99 1.78
N ALA A 49 -10.81 -13.79 2.33
CA ALA A 49 -9.79 -12.86 2.80
C ALA A 49 -8.89 -13.47 3.90
N LYS A 50 -9.45 -14.27 4.84
CA LYS A 50 -8.66 -15.00 5.84
C LYS A 50 -7.74 -16.06 5.23
N ILE A 51 -8.20 -16.80 4.21
CA ILE A 51 -7.37 -17.81 3.51
C ILE A 51 -6.26 -17.11 2.71
N VAL A 52 -6.59 -16.05 1.98
CA VAL A 52 -5.58 -15.24 1.25
C VAL A 52 -4.58 -14.61 2.21
N SER A 53 -5.03 -14.06 3.36
CA SER A 53 -4.14 -13.54 4.40
C SER A 53 -3.17 -14.62 4.90
N LYS A 54 -3.68 -15.80 5.28
CA LYS A 54 -2.91 -16.98 5.72
C LYS A 54 -1.84 -17.43 4.71
N HIS A 55 -2.11 -17.33 3.41
CA HIS A 55 -1.13 -17.60 2.34
C HIS A 55 -0.17 -16.42 2.12
N GLY A 56 -0.68 -15.18 2.14
CA GLY A 56 0.09 -13.96 1.95
C GLY A 56 1.12 -13.70 3.05
N VAL A 57 0.82 -13.98 4.32
CA VAL A 57 1.80 -13.89 5.42
C VAL A 57 2.91 -14.95 5.32
N LYS A 58 2.69 -16.02 4.53
CA LYS A 58 3.72 -16.99 4.14
C LYS A 58 4.46 -16.61 2.86
N ARG A 59 3.96 -15.61 2.12
CA ARG A 59 4.40 -15.18 0.79
C ARG A 59 4.25 -16.29 -0.26
N ASP A 60 3.17 -17.08 -0.15
CA ASP A 60 2.84 -18.12 -1.12
C ASP A 60 2.48 -17.45 -2.45
N ALA A 61 3.31 -17.63 -3.48
CA ALA A 61 3.17 -16.96 -4.77
C ALA A 61 2.00 -17.50 -5.62
N LYS A 62 1.53 -18.73 -5.33
CA LYS A 62 0.38 -19.34 -6.00
C LYS A 62 -0.37 -20.29 -5.07
N PHE A 63 -1.68 -20.14 -5.00
CA PHE A 63 -2.59 -21.04 -4.29
C PHE A 63 -3.99 -21.01 -4.92
N THR A 64 -4.89 -21.89 -4.46
CA THR A 64 -6.26 -21.99 -4.96
C THR A 64 -7.26 -22.14 -3.83
N VAL A 65 -8.41 -21.48 -3.94
CA VAL A 65 -9.50 -21.56 -2.96
C VAL A 65 -10.79 -22.00 -3.66
N LYS A 66 -11.44 -23.04 -3.14
CA LYS A 66 -12.76 -23.45 -3.63
C LYS A 66 -13.83 -22.55 -3.01
N TYR A 67 -14.36 -21.63 -3.80
CA TYR A 67 -15.41 -20.71 -3.37
C TYR A 67 -16.80 -21.31 -3.64
N THR A 68 -17.66 -21.22 -2.63
CA THR A 68 -18.99 -21.86 -2.61
C THR A 68 -20.10 -20.91 -2.14
N GLY A 69 -19.77 -19.63 -1.99
CA GLY A 69 -20.72 -18.57 -1.65
C GLY A 69 -21.47 -18.02 -2.86
N ASN A 70 -21.92 -16.78 -2.74
CA ASN A 70 -22.64 -16.04 -3.78
C ASN A 70 -21.72 -15.72 -4.96
N SER A 71 -22.12 -16.08 -6.19
CA SER A 71 -21.31 -15.76 -7.38
C SER A 71 -21.13 -14.27 -7.58
N LYS A 72 -22.14 -13.44 -7.24
CA LYS A 72 -22.08 -11.99 -7.36
C LYS A 72 -20.97 -11.35 -6.53
N ASP A 73 -20.54 -11.98 -5.43
CA ASP A 73 -19.40 -11.50 -4.63
C ASP A 73 -18.09 -11.67 -5.41
N ILE A 74 -17.97 -12.74 -6.20
CA ILE A 74 -16.82 -13.01 -7.07
C ILE A 74 -16.89 -12.16 -8.33
N ASP A 75 -18.05 -12.03 -8.95
CA ASP A 75 -18.26 -11.14 -10.09
C ASP A 75 -17.88 -9.69 -9.71
N LYS A 76 -18.28 -9.23 -8.51
CA LYS A 76 -17.85 -7.94 -7.98
C LYS A 76 -16.34 -7.87 -7.73
N MET A 77 -15.75 -8.89 -7.11
CA MET A 77 -14.30 -8.92 -6.84
C MET A 77 -13.45 -8.91 -8.12
N MET A 78 -13.90 -9.55 -9.20
CA MET A 78 -13.16 -9.66 -10.47
C MET A 78 -13.36 -8.45 -11.39
N ASN A 79 -14.48 -7.73 -11.29
CA ASN A 79 -14.76 -6.52 -12.07
C ASN A 79 -14.31 -5.22 -11.35
N ASP A 80 -13.97 -5.30 -10.06
CA ASP A 80 -13.36 -4.22 -9.30
C ASP A 80 -11.92 -4.00 -9.77
N GLN A 81 -11.70 -2.95 -10.58
CA GLN A 81 -10.43 -2.62 -11.24
C GLN A 81 -9.26 -2.51 -10.26
N ASP A 82 -9.53 -2.07 -9.03
CA ASP A 82 -8.53 -1.82 -7.99
C ASP A 82 -8.45 -2.97 -6.96
N PHE A 83 -9.21 -4.05 -7.17
CA PHE A 83 -9.38 -5.15 -6.21
C PHE A 83 -9.91 -4.66 -4.83
N THR A 84 -10.56 -3.48 -4.82
CA THR A 84 -10.88 -2.68 -3.63
C THR A 84 -11.82 -3.38 -2.67
N PHE A 85 -12.84 -4.07 -3.17
CA PHE A 85 -13.78 -4.85 -2.36
C PHE A 85 -13.09 -5.97 -1.57
N PHE A 86 -12.06 -6.58 -2.16
CA PHE A 86 -11.24 -7.59 -1.48
C PHE A 86 -10.30 -6.93 -0.46
N THR A 87 -9.57 -5.88 -0.83
CA THR A 87 -8.63 -5.20 0.09
C THR A 87 -9.36 -4.55 1.28
N SER A 88 -10.58 -4.06 1.09
CA SER A 88 -11.49 -3.62 2.17
C SER A 88 -11.75 -4.72 3.21
N THR A 89 -11.92 -5.98 2.76
CA THR A 89 -12.14 -7.11 3.67
C THR A 89 -10.82 -7.54 4.35
N LEU A 90 -9.68 -7.41 3.65
CA LEU A 90 -8.35 -7.71 4.18
C LEU A 90 -7.93 -6.70 5.26
N ALA A 91 -8.17 -5.40 5.05
CA ALA A 91 -7.82 -4.31 5.99
C ALA A 91 -8.59 -4.36 7.34
N LEU A 92 -9.65 -5.18 7.42
CA LEU A 92 -10.40 -5.43 8.66
C LEU A 92 -9.85 -6.61 9.48
N ILE A 93 -9.01 -7.45 8.87
CA ILE A 93 -8.31 -8.54 9.55
C ILE A 93 -7.17 -7.92 10.35
N ASP A 94 -7.12 -8.26 11.63
CA ASP A 94 -6.33 -7.56 12.65
C ASP A 94 -5.96 -8.60 13.70
N ASP A 95 -4.67 -8.93 13.80
CA ASP A 95 -4.14 -9.87 14.80
C ASP A 95 -3.21 -9.13 15.76
N PRO A 96 -3.72 -8.64 16.90
CA PRO A 96 -2.94 -7.84 17.84
C PRO A 96 -1.82 -8.64 18.53
N SER A 97 -1.68 -9.95 18.27
CA SER A 97 -0.58 -10.77 18.80
C SER A 97 0.69 -10.75 17.93
N THR A 98 0.64 -10.17 16.71
CA THR A 98 1.75 -10.23 15.76
C THR A 98 1.80 -9.03 14.81
N SER A 99 3.01 -8.59 14.45
CA SER A 99 3.21 -7.63 13.35
C SER A 99 3.38 -8.30 11.97
N ASP A 100 3.15 -9.61 11.85
CA ASP A 100 3.14 -10.39 10.61
C ASP A 100 1.69 -10.64 10.11
N ASP A 101 0.76 -9.70 10.32
CA ASP A 101 -0.67 -9.84 10.01
C ASP A 101 -1.10 -9.25 8.65
N ALA A 102 -2.40 -8.95 8.49
CA ALA A 102 -2.96 -8.42 7.25
C ALA A 102 -2.54 -6.98 6.92
N ASP A 103 -2.24 -6.13 7.90
CA ASP A 103 -1.69 -4.79 7.66
C ASP A 103 -0.29 -4.87 7.07
N TYR A 104 0.59 -5.71 7.64
CA TYR A 104 1.92 -5.93 7.08
C TYR A 104 1.86 -6.61 5.71
N LEU A 105 0.85 -7.45 5.48
CA LEU A 105 0.60 -8.02 4.16
C LEU A 105 0.13 -6.97 3.15
N ALA A 106 -0.75 -6.03 3.53
CA ALA A 106 -1.31 -5.03 2.62
C ALA A 106 -0.21 -4.24 1.91
N GLY A 107 0.71 -3.62 2.67
CA GLY A 107 1.87 -2.94 2.09
C GLY A 107 2.92 -3.87 1.46
N ASN A 108 2.82 -5.19 1.63
CA ASN A 108 3.73 -6.15 1.00
C ASN A 108 3.18 -6.77 -0.29
N LEU A 109 1.88 -6.63 -0.59
CA LEU A 109 1.31 -7.06 -1.87
C LEU A 109 1.75 -6.11 -2.97
N ASN A 110 2.48 -6.63 -3.96
CA ASN A 110 2.91 -5.85 -5.11
C ASN A 110 1.85 -5.96 -6.23
N LEU A 111 0.80 -5.13 -6.12
CA LEU A 111 -0.26 -5.06 -7.13
C LEU A 111 0.14 -4.23 -8.38
N SER A 112 1.34 -3.62 -8.37
CA SER A 112 1.94 -2.85 -9.47
C SER A 112 2.91 -3.67 -10.35
N ASP A 113 2.94 -4.99 -10.15
CA ASP A 113 3.63 -5.99 -10.99
C ASP A 113 2.60 -7.04 -11.42
N ASP A 114 2.89 -7.82 -12.47
CA ASP A 114 1.94 -8.80 -13.03
C ASP A 114 1.52 -9.86 -11.97
N TYR A 115 0.40 -9.58 -11.31
CA TYR A 115 -0.38 -10.49 -10.50
C TYR A 115 -1.57 -10.99 -11.33
N ASP A 116 -2.16 -12.12 -10.94
CA ASP A 116 -3.24 -12.74 -11.73
C ASP A 116 -4.17 -13.53 -10.80
N VAL A 117 -5.43 -13.10 -10.75
CA VAL A 117 -6.49 -13.68 -9.92
C VAL A 117 -7.67 -13.98 -10.84
N TYR A 118 -8.07 -15.25 -10.93
CA TYR A 118 -9.11 -15.69 -11.87
C TYR A 118 -9.89 -16.89 -11.34
N ALA A 119 -11.12 -17.05 -11.82
CA ALA A 119 -11.99 -18.18 -11.48
C ALA A 119 -11.98 -19.25 -12.57
N THR A 120 -11.98 -20.52 -12.14
CA THR A 120 -12.19 -21.71 -12.98
C THR A 120 -13.32 -22.53 -12.34
N GLY A 121 -14.55 -22.26 -12.77
CA GLY A 121 -15.76 -22.73 -12.11
C GLY A 121 -15.82 -22.25 -10.65
N LYS A 122 -15.96 -23.18 -9.70
CA LYS A 122 -15.97 -22.89 -8.24
C LYS A 122 -14.57 -22.75 -7.61
N THR A 123 -13.51 -22.64 -8.40
CA THR A 123 -12.13 -22.53 -7.89
C THR A 123 -11.53 -21.19 -8.28
N ILE A 124 -11.14 -20.38 -7.29
CA ILE A 124 -10.37 -19.15 -7.50
C ILE A 124 -8.89 -19.51 -7.44
N VAL A 125 -8.14 -19.09 -8.45
CA VAL A 125 -6.67 -19.20 -8.51
C VAL A 125 -6.10 -17.83 -8.18
N PHE A 126 -5.16 -17.80 -7.24
CA PHE A 126 -4.39 -16.61 -6.91
C PHE A 126 -2.95 -16.82 -7.36
N LYS A 127 -2.40 -15.87 -8.13
CA LYS A 127 -0.97 -15.71 -8.41
C LYS A 127 -0.56 -14.33 -7.92
N LEU A 128 0.06 -14.25 -6.75
CA LEU A 128 0.36 -12.98 -6.08
C LEU A 128 1.85 -12.65 -6.13
N LYS A 129 2.15 -11.36 -6.22
CA LYS A 129 3.50 -10.81 -6.13
C LYS A 129 3.67 -10.07 -4.81
N TYR A 130 4.90 -10.05 -4.31
CA TYR A 130 5.21 -9.43 -3.03
C TYR A 130 6.52 -8.64 -3.09
N PHE A 131 6.61 -7.54 -2.34
CA PHE A 131 7.85 -6.77 -2.19
C PHE A 131 8.88 -7.50 -1.30
N GLU A 132 8.44 -8.34 -0.35
CA GLU A 132 9.30 -9.22 0.45
C GLU A 132 9.01 -10.71 0.22
N THR A 133 10.07 -11.49 0.02
CA THR A 133 10.04 -12.95 0.20
C THR A 133 9.96 -13.31 1.69
N LYS A 134 9.49 -14.52 2.03
CA LYS A 134 9.39 -14.95 3.44
C LYS A 134 10.74 -14.92 4.18
N LYS A 135 11.85 -15.17 3.49
CA LYS A 135 13.22 -15.04 4.03
C LYS A 135 13.58 -13.60 4.38
N GLN A 136 13.14 -12.63 3.58
CA GLN A 136 13.35 -11.20 3.85
C GLN A 136 12.50 -10.74 5.05
N THR A 137 11.24 -11.15 5.14
CA THR A 137 10.41 -10.87 6.34
C THR A 137 11.00 -11.54 7.60
N GLN A 138 11.51 -12.77 7.52
CA GLN A 138 12.25 -13.40 8.63
C GLN A 138 13.52 -12.61 9.03
N TYR A 139 14.25 -12.05 8.06
CA TYR A 139 15.36 -11.15 8.35
C TYR A 139 14.88 -9.89 9.09
N VAL A 140 13.80 -9.24 8.61
CA VAL A 140 13.19 -8.07 9.25
C VAL A 140 12.84 -8.39 10.71
N ASN A 141 12.10 -9.46 10.95
CA ASN A 141 11.67 -9.90 12.28
C ASN A 141 12.87 -10.13 13.22
N SER A 142 13.98 -10.69 12.70
CA SER A 142 15.20 -10.90 13.48
C SER A 142 15.90 -9.61 13.94
N LYS A 143 15.62 -8.46 13.31
CA LYS A 143 16.25 -7.16 13.66
C LYS A 143 15.44 -6.34 14.67
N ILE A 144 14.11 -6.49 14.67
CA ILE A 144 13.22 -5.64 15.48
C ILE A 144 13.58 -5.63 16.98
N PRO A 145 13.78 -6.77 17.67
CA PRO A 145 14.13 -6.74 19.10
C PRO A 145 15.42 -5.97 19.39
N GLY A 146 16.40 -6.04 18.49
CA GLY A 146 17.65 -5.28 18.58
C GLY A 146 17.46 -3.78 18.37
N ILE A 147 16.62 -3.40 17.40
CA ILE A 147 16.25 -2.00 17.11
C ILE A 147 15.51 -1.39 18.31
N LEU A 148 14.43 -2.02 18.76
CA LEU A 148 13.62 -1.52 19.89
C LEU A 148 14.43 -1.45 21.19
N LYS A 149 15.35 -2.41 21.42
CA LYS A 149 16.31 -2.36 22.54
C LYS A 149 17.28 -1.18 22.42
N LYS A 150 17.86 -0.93 21.23
CA LYS A 150 18.77 0.20 20.99
C LYS A 150 18.07 1.55 21.13
N LEU A 151 16.81 1.66 20.70
CA LEU A 151 15.98 2.85 20.91
C LEU A 151 15.51 3.00 22.37
N GLY A 152 15.50 1.93 23.17
CA GLY A 152 15.14 1.97 24.59
C GLY A 152 13.66 2.26 24.84
N VAL A 153 12.78 1.89 23.90
CA VAL A 153 11.36 2.30 23.90
C VAL A 153 10.48 1.62 24.96
N LYS A 154 10.94 0.52 25.58
CA LYS A 154 10.13 -0.34 26.47
C LYS A 154 9.51 0.39 27.67
N LYS A 155 10.16 1.45 28.19
CA LYS A 155 9.69 2.24 29.35
C LYS A 155 9.15 3.63 28.99
N LEU A 156 8.98 3.94 27.70
CA LEU A 156 8.49 5.23 27.25
C LEU A 156 6.95 5.27 27.22
N SER A 157 6.38 6.47 27.35
CA SER A 157 4.96 6.72 27.04
C SER A 157 4.68 6.35 25.59
N ASN A 158 3.44 6.01 25.23
CA ASN A 158 3.14 5.63 23.83
C ASN A 158 3.47 6.77 22.85
N TYR A 159 3.21 8.03 23.19
CA TYR A 159 3.68 9.19 22.42
C TYR A 159 5.20 9.19 22.22
N ASP A 160 5.98 9.00 23.30
CA ASP A 160 7.44 9.02 23.22
C ASP A 160 8.03 7.80 22.50
N LYS A 161 7.33 6.64 22.51
CA LYS A 161 7.63 5.51 21.62
C LYS A 161 7.42 5.91 20.15
N VAL A 162 6.26 6.50 19.83
CA VAL A 162 5.90 6.89 18.46
C VAL A 162 6.91 7.88 17.90
N LYS A 163 7.21 8.95 18.64
CA LYS A 163 8.21 9.94 18.23
C LYS A 163 9.59 9.34 18.03
N LYS A 164 10.04 8.48 18.95
CA LYS A 164 11.39 7.90 18.88
C LYS A 164 11.56 6.85 17.78
N ILE A 165 10.47 6.19 17.39
CA ILE A 165 10.43 5.25 16.27
C ILE A 165 10.33 6.03 14.95
N HIS A 166 9.50 7.07 14.88
CA HIS A 166 9.42 8.02 13.78
C HIS A 166 10.80 8.59 13.42
N ASP A 167 11.45 9.27 14.37
CA ASP A 167 12.76 9.89 14.17
C ASP A 167 13.86 8.89 13.79
N TYR A 168 13.68 7.60 14.13
CA TYR A 168 14.57 6.52 13.72
C TYR A 168 14.30 6.08 12.28
N VAL A 169 13.04 5.98 11.85
CA VAL A 169 12.68 5.58 10.48
C VAL A 169 13.12 6.64 9.47
N CYS A 170 12.88 7.94 9.74
CA CYS A 170 13.37 9.03 8.88
C CYS A 170 14.91 9.07 8.81
N LYS A 171 15.64 8.69 9.87
CA LYS A 171 17.12 8.57 9.84
C LYS A 171 17.63 7.27 9.21
N LEU A 172 16.80 6.23 9.14
CA LEU A 172 17.17 4.93 8.58
C LEU A 172 17.11 4.95 7.05
N ILE A 173 16.15 5.69 6.49
CA ILE A 173 15.80 5.63 5.08
C ILE A 173 16.32 6.87 4.36
N THR A 174 16.88 6.67 3.17
CA THR A 174 17.03 7.74 2.16
C THR A 174 16.03 7.48 1.05
N TYR A 175 15.17 8.47 0.77
CA TYR A 175 14.17 8.36 -0.30
C TYR A 175 14.82 8.07 -1.67
N LYS A 176 14.33 7.03 -2.36
CA LYS A 176 14.81 6.63 -3.69
C LYS A 176 13.69 6.06 -4.56
N ASP A 177 13.49 6.71 -5.70
CA ASP A 177 12.59 6.28 -6.76
C ASP A 177 13.11 5.04 -7.52
N ASP A 178 12.92 3.88 -6.89
CA ASP A 178 13.07 2.55 -7.48
C ASP A 178 12.04 1.62 -6.81
N TYR A 179 10.79 1.68 -7.27
CA TYR A 179 9.65 0.98 -6.64
C TYR A 179 9.85 -0.54 -6.53
N LYS A 180 10.67 -1.14 -7.39
CA LYS A 180 10.98 -2.58 -7.37
C LYS A 180 11.95 -2.96 -6.27
N LYS A 181 12.80 -2.03 -5.81
CA LYS A 181 13.86 -2.29 -4.81
C LYS A 181 13.72 -1.50 -3.50
N CYS A 182 12.82 -0.52 -3.44
CA CYS A 182 12.68 0.43 -2.33
C CYS A 182 11.27 0.46 -1.70
N SER A 183 10.47 -0.60 -1.86
CA SER A 183 9.08 -0.68 -1.35
C SER A 183 8.91 -1.73 -0.25
N SER A 184 9.87 -1.89 0.66
CA SER A 184 9.81 -2.88 1.75
C SER A 184 10.58 -2.45 3.00
N MET A 185 10.21 -3.01 4.17
CA MET A 185 11.01 -2.83 5.38
C MET A 185 12.37 -3.53 5.26
N TYR A 186 12.45 -4.63 4.50
CA TYR A 186 13.72 -5.27 4.16
C TYR A 186 14.66 -4.32 3.41
N SER A 187 14.19 -3.59 2.40
CA SER A 187 15.03 -2.63 1.65
C SER A 187 15.49 -1.47 2.53
N ALA A 188 14.63 -0.96 3.41
CA ALA A 188 15.00 0.03 4.41
C ALA A 188 16.12 -0.48 5.33
N LEU A 189 15.93 -1.63 5.98
CA LEU A 189 16.89 -2.20 6.93
C LEU A 189 18.20 -2.70 6.30
N LYS A 190 18.16 -3.18 5.05
CA LYS A 190 19.32 -3.77 4.38
C LYS A 190 20.14 -2.76 3.57
N ASN A 191 19.48 -1.79 2.95
CA ASN A 191 20.09 -0.87 1.99
C ASN A 191 20.04 0.61 2.43
N GLY A 192 19.30 0.95 3.48
CA GLY A 192 19.05 2.35 3.88
C GLY A 192 18.24 3.14 2.85
N LYS A 193 17.40 2.46 2.05
CA LYS A 193 16.69 3.05 0.90
C LYS A 193 15.23 2.61 0.87
N GLY A 194 14.35 3.55 0.53
CA GLY A 194 12.92 3.35 0.61
C GLY A 194 12.11 4.40 -0.16
N LEU A 195 10.82 4.10 -0.30
CA LEU A 195 9.70 4.95 -0.71
C LEU A 195 8.67 4.96 0.41
N CYS A 196 7.59 5.75 0.31
CA CYS A 196 6.50 5.83 1.29
C CYS A 196 6.08 4.48 1.89
N ASN A 197 5.88 3.45 1.05
CA ASN A 197 5.57 2.10 1.49
C ASN A 197 6.61 1.49 2.45
N SER A 198 7.91 1.75 2.25
CA SER A 198 8.95 1.37 3.21
C SER A 198 8.85 2.11 4.54
N TYR A 199 8.55 3.42 4.55
CA TYR A 199 8.36 4.19 5.79
C TYR A 199 7.14 3.65 6.54
N ALA A 200 5.99 3.51 5.87
CA ALA A 200 4.74 3.03 6.43
C ALA A 200 4.85 1.59 7.00
N LEU A 201 5.55 0.69 6.32
CA LEU A 201 5.84 -0.67 6.81
C LEU A 201 6.79 -0.65 8.02
N CYS A 202 7.83 0.19 8.02
CA CYS A 202 8.74 0.32 9.16
C CYS A 202 8.01 0.85 10.40
N MET A 203 7.21 1.91 10.22
CA MET A 203 6.42 2.52 11.29
C MET A 203 5.38 1.55 11.83
N TYR A 204 4.55 0.94 10.99
CA TYR A 204 3.61 -0.11 11.41
C TYR A 204 4.32 -1.18 12.26
N LYS A 205 5.40 -1.77 11.75
CA LYS A 205 5.99 -2.96 12.37
C LYS A 205 6.71 -2.64 13.67
N LEU A 206 7.44 -1.53 13.72
CA LEU A 206 8.15 -1.10 14.93
C LEU A 206 7.18 -0.61 16.03
N LEU A 207 6.06 0.04 15.66
CA LEU A 207 5.06 0.50 16.62
C LEU A 207 4.27 -0.67 17.23
N THR A 208 3.76 -1.58 16.39
CA THR A 208 3.02 -2.77 16.85
C THR A 208 3.88 -3.63 17.79
N GLU A 209 5.15 -3.88 17.46
CA GLU A 209 6.10 -4.62 18.31
C GLU A 209 6.56 -3.84 19.55
N ALA A 210 6.39 -2.51 19.57
CA ALA A 210 6.56 -1.67 20.77
C ALA A 210 5.28 -1.56 21.63
N GLY A 211 4.21 -2.26 21.25
CA GLY A 211 2.91 -2.27 21.93
C GLY A 211 2.12 -0.97 21.74
N VAL A 212 2.27 -0.29 20.59
CA VAL A 212 1.44 0.84 20.18
C VAL A 212 0.59 0.41 18.98
N PRO A 213 -0.76 0.42 19.08
CA PRO A 213 -1.60 0.03 17.96
C PRO A 213 -1.38 0.95 16.76
N CYS A 214 -1.09 0.34 15.61
CA CYS A 214 -0.81 1.02 14.36
C CYS A 214 -1.48 0.27 13.21
N LYS A 215 -1.91 0.98 12.17
CA LYS A 215 -2.40 0.40 10.92
C LYS A 215 -1.62 0.94 9.73
N PHE A 216 -1.49 0.12 8.71
CA PHE A 216 -1.04 0.52 7.40
C PHE A 216 -2.24 1.06 6.62
N VAL A 217 -2.10 2.22 5.98
CA VAL A 217 -3.15 2.79 5.11
C VAL A 217 -2.55 3.21 3.78
N GLY A 218 -3.31 2.94 2.71
CA GLY A 218 -3.03 3.37 1.35
C GLY A 218 -3.95 4.52 0.93
N GLY A 219 -3.50 5.28 -0.05
CA GLY A 219 -4.26 6.37 -0.62
C GLY A 219 -3.56 7.03 -1.78
N ILE A 220 -4.07 8.21 -2.14
CA ILE A 220 -3.41 9.17 -3.00
C ILE A 220 -2.88 10.30 -2.13
N ALA A 221 -1.70 10.84 -2.47
CA ALA A 221 -1.21 12.08 -1.89
C ALA A 221 -0.69 13.02 -2.97
N GLY A 222 -0.87 14.32 -2.73
CA GLY A 222 -0.54 15.41 -3.65
C GLY A 222 -1.71 15.87 -4.51
N THR A 223 -1.48 16.81 -5.42
CA THR A 223 -2.52 17.40 -6.27
C THR A 223 -2.08 17.53 -7.74
N GLY A 224 -3.04 17.56 -8.66
CA GLY A 224 -2.77 17.73 -10.09
C GLY A 224 -1.81 16.68 -10.66
N ARG A 225 -0.69 17.13 -11.24
CA ARG A 225 0.34 16.23 -11.83
C ARG A 225 1.29 15.62 -10.81
N ASP A 226 1.33 16.16 -9.59
CA ASP A 226 2.18 15.67 -8.50
C ASP A 226 1.43 14.66 -7.61
N SER A 227 0.14 14.45 -7.90
CA SER A 227 -0.72 13.42 -7.28
C SER A 227 -0.24 12.01 -7.62
N GLY A 228 0.06 11.19 -6.61
CA GLY A 228 0.51 9.82 -6.78
C GLY A 228 0.02 8.86 -5.69
N GLY A 229 0.14 7.56 -5.96
CA GLY A 229 -0.14 6.51 -4.97
C GLY A 229 0.81 6.61 -3.78
N HIS A 230 0.25 6.64 -2.58
CA HIS A 230 0.97 6.90 -1.33
C HIS A 230 0.56 5.94 -0.22
N ALA A 231 1.43 5.79 0.78
CA ALA A 231 1.22 4.89 1.90
C ALA A 231 1.77 5.51 3.19
N TRP A 232 0.95 5.49 4.24
CA TRP A 232 1.26 6.07 5.55
C TRP A 232 0.60 5.23 6.66
N ASN A 233 0.47 5.79 7.87
CA ASN A 233 -0.10 5.10 9.01
C ASN A 233 -1.23 5.87 9.70
N ILE A 234 -2.05 5.11 10.42
CA ILE A 234 -2.82 5.64 11.54
C ILE A 234 -2.36 4.96 12.84
N VAL A 235 -2.23 5.75 13.90
CA VAL A 235 -1.66 5.33 15.19
C VAL A 235 -2.65 5.65 16.30
N LYS A 236 -2.86 4.71 17.22
CA LYS A 236 -3.77 4.89 18.36
C LYS A 236 -3.03 5.40 19.60
N LEU A 237 -3.44 6.55 20.11
CA LEU A 237 -3.03 7.10 21.41
C LEU A 237 -4.28 7.51 22.18
N ASP A 238 -4.32 7.22 23.48
CA ASP A 238 -5.32 7.70 24.43
C ASP A 238 -6.76 7.60 23.89
N GLY A 239 -7.12 6.38 23.50
CA GLY A 239 -8.43 6.02 22.94
C GLY A 239 -8.67 6.38 21.46
N LYS A 240 -7.96 7.37 20.90
CA LYS A 240 -8.24 7.98 19.59
C LYS A 240 -7.18 7.60 18.53
N TRP A 241 -7.55 7.57 17.25
CA TRP A 241 -6.62 7.33 16.13
C TRP A 241 -6.18 8.65 15.48
N TYR A 242 -4.92 8.69 15.04
CA TYR A 242 -4.30 9.87 14.43
C TYR A 242 -3.51 9.46 13.18
N TYR A 243 -3.51 10.30 12.14
CA TYR A 243 -2.63 10.12 10.99
C TYR A 243 -1.17 10.34 11.37
N LEU A 244 -0.28 9.60 10.71
CA LEU A 244 1.16 9.78 10.76
C LEU A 244 1.74 9.45 9.39
N ASP A 245 2.44 10.38 8.75
CA ASP A 245 3.29 10.10 7.58
C ASP A 245 4.76 10.48 7.83
N ALA A 246 5.57 9.46 8.12
CA ALA A 246 7.01 9.58 8.29
C ALA A 246 7.77 9.88 6.98
N THR A 247 7.09 9.80 5.82
CA THR A 247 7.67 10.08 4.51
C THR A 247 7.74 11.59 4.27
N TRP A 248 6.62 12.30 4.46
CA TRP A 248 6.57 13.74 4.29
C TRP A 248 7.18 14.50 5.47
N ASP A 249 7.34 13.86 6.63
CA ASP A 249 8.14 14.38 7.75
C ASP A 249 9.67 14.19 7.56
N ASP A 250 10.13 13.43 6.55
CA ASP A 250 11.56 13.27 6.21
C ASP A 250 12.01 14.30 5.17
N GLU A 251 12.46 15.47 5.66
CA GLU A 251 13.07 16.52 4.83
C GLU A 251 14.47 16.15 4.26
N GLY A 252 14.96 14.95 4.55
CA GLY A 252 16.27 14.47 4.12
C GLY A 252 17.44 15.18 4.82
N LYS A 253 18.68 14.79 4.46
CA LYS A 253 19.93 15.32 5.06
C LYS A 253 19.97 15.26 6.61
N ASN A 254 19.23 14.32 7.22
CA ASN A 254 18.99 14.19 8.67
C ASN A 254 18.12 15.28 9.31
N LYS A 255 17.44 16.13 8.52
CA LYS A 255 16.38 17.02 9.00
C LYS A 255 15.06 16.24 9.03
N ILE A 256 14.26 16.46 10.08
CA ILE A 256 12.98 15.80 10.31
C ILE A 256 12.00 16.87 10.78
N SER A 257 10.87 17.04 10.10
CA SER A 257 9.74 17.84 10.59
C SER A 257 8.77 16.94 11.39
N HIS A 258 7.71 17.53 11.94
CA HIS A 258 6.63 16.81 12.65
C HIS A 258 5.27 17.39 12.20
N ASP A 259 5.22 17.72 10.92
CA ASP A 259 4.17 18.45 10.23
C ASP A 259 3.06 17.51 9.76
N TYR A 260 3.35 16.22 9.65
CA TYR A 260 2.41 15.12 9.37
C TYR A 260 2.31 14.12 10.54
N PHE A 261 2.97 14.43 11.68
CA PHE A 261 3.04 13.62 12.87
C PHE A 261 1.79 13.75 13.79
N LEU A 262 1.09 12.63 14.02
CA LEU A 262 -0.06 12.49 14.94
C LEU A 262 -1.17 13.53 14.72
N LYS A 263 -1.56 13.72 13.46
CA LYS A 263 -2.59 14.68 13.04
C LYS A 263 -4.00 14.09 13.06
N GLY A 264 -4.98 14.98 13.16
CA GLY A 264 -6.39 14.68 12.93
C GLY A 264 -6.84 15.05 11.52
N THR A 265 -8.09 14.72 11.20
CA THR A 265 -8.66 14.95 9.85
C THR A 265 -8.67 16.42 9.44
N SER A 266 -8.77 17.38 10.38
CA SER A 266 -8.80 18.81 10.06
C SER A 266 -7.44 19.51 10.17
N ASP A 267 -6.34 18.77 10.35
CA ASP A 267 -4.98 19.34 10.42
C ASP A 267 -3.86 18.47 9.82
N PHE A 268 -4.19 17.40 9.09
CA PHE A 268 -3.19 16.55 8.43
C PHE A 268 -2.41 17.30 7.33
N ASP A 269 -3.11 17.97 6.42
CA ASP A 269 -2.51 18.71 5.30
C ASP A 269 -2.26 20.20 5.60
N LYS A 270 -2.22 20.60 6.89
CA LYS A 270 -2.14 22.02 7.25
C LYS A 270 -0.77 22.67 7.03
N ALA A 271 0.29 21.87 7.00
CA ALA A 271 1.64 22.37 6.80
C ALA A 271 1.89 22.78 5.33
N ASP A 272 1.28 22.07 4.39
CA ASP A 272 1.21 22.46 2.99
C ASP A 272 -0.20 22.24 2.40
N PRO A 273 -1.08 23.26 2.47
CA PRO A 273 -2.43 23.19 1.92
C PRO A 273 -2.51 23.07 0.39
N SER A 274 -1.39 23.13 -0.35
CA SER A 274 -1.35 22.83 -1.78
C SER A 274 -1.36 21.32 -2.06
N GLN A 275 -0.96 20.53 -1.06
CA GLN A 275 -0.97 19.08 -1.07
C GLN A 275 -2.21 18.56 -0.35
N LYS A 276 -2.58 17.29 -0.62
CA LYS A 276 -3.74 16.66 0.01
C LYS A 276 -3.53 15.16 0.15
N HIS A 277 -3.82 14.62 1.33
CA HIS A 277 -3.95 13.18 1.54
C HIS A 277 -5.40 12.73 1.34
N THR A 278 -5.60 11.69 0.54
CA THR A 278 -6.90 11.05 0.35
C THR A 278 -6.76 9.54 0.53
N LEU A 279 -7.30 9.02 1.64
CA LEU A 279 -7.38 7.57 1.89
C LEU A 279 -8.12 6.84 0.76
N ASP A 280 -7.62 5.68 0.35
CA ASP A 280 -8.34 4.79 -0.56
C ASP A 280 -9.68 4.35 0.07
N LYS A 281 -10.62 3.98 -0.79
CA LYS A 281 -11.97 3.52 -0.41
C LYS A 281 -12.00 2.43 0.69
N PRO A 282 -11.09 1.43 0.74
CA PRO A 282 -10.95 0.47 1.84
C PRO A 282 -10.79 1.09 3.22
N TYR A 283 -10.08 2.23 3.32
CA TYR A 283 -9.70 2.86 4.58
C TYR A 283 -10.59 4.07 4.91
N ARG A 284 -11.19 4.71 3.90
CA ARG A 284 -12.03 5.91 4.08
C ARG A 284 -13.50 5.62 4.44
N THR A 285 -14.00 4.41 4.21
CA THR A 285 -15.45 4.13 4.25
C THR A 285 -15.82 2.84 4.99
N GLY A 286 -17.12 2.58 5.15
CA GLY A 286 -17.64 1.29 5.59
C GLY A 286 -17.27 0.88 7.02
N GLU A 287 -16.94 -0.40 7.21
CA GLU A 287 -16.58 -0.98 8.51
C GLU A 287 -15.23 -0.45 9.01
N PHE A 288 -14.28 -0.13 8.12
CA PHE A 288 -12.94 0.33 8.51
C PHE A 288 -13.02 1.70 9.21
N ALA A 289 -13.67 2.68 8.57
CA ALA A 289 -13.84 4.02 9.16
C ALA A 289 -14.59 4.00 10.50
N LYS A 290 -15.53 3.06 10.68
CA LYS A 290 -16.25 2.85 11.95
C LYS A 290 -15.38 2.20 13.04
N LYS A 291 -14.50 1.27 12.66
CA LYS A 291 -13.60 0.54 13.58
C LYS A 291 -12.38 1.39 13.97
N PHE A 292 -11.92 2.27 13.09
CA PHE A 292 -10.72 3.09 13.24
C PHE A 292 -11.00 4.59 13.01
N PRO A 293 -11.90 5.21 13.79
CA PRO A 293 -12.26 6.62 13.60
C PRO A 293 -11.08 7.54 13.95
N ILE A 294 -10.70 8.38 12.99
CA ILE A 294 -9.60 9.35 13.14
C ILE A 294 -10.10 10.60 13.88
N ALA A 295 -9.30 11.09 14.83
CA ALA A 295 -9.59 12.31 15.58
C ALA A 295 -9.75 13.52 14.65
N LYS A 296 -10.58 14.49 15.03
CA LYS A 296 -10.77 15.74 14.27
C LYS A 296 -9.54 16.66 14.32
N LYS A 297 -8.74 16.58 15.39
CA LYS A 297 -7.56 17.43 15.68
C LYS A 297 -6.33 16.58 16.02
N ALA A 298 -5.15 17.15 15.83
CA ALA A 298 -3.87 16.58 16.21
C ALA A 298 -3.79 16.25 17.72
N TYR A 299 -2.99 15.24 18.04
CA TYR A 299 -2.74 14.82 19.41
C TYR A 299 -1.97 15.88 20.21
N LYS A 300 -2.43 16.20 21.43
CA LYS A 300 -1.76 17.10 22.37
C LYS A 300 -1.16 16.28 23.52
N LYS A 301 0.16 16.32 23.70
CA LYS A 301 0.82 15.61 24.79
C LYS A 301 0.42 16.22 26.14
N GLY A 302 -0.29 15.46 26.97
CA GLY A 302 -0.64 15.85 28.34
C GLY A 302 -2.04 16.46 28.52
N SER A 303 -2.90 16.43 27.50
CA SER A 303 -4.35 16.59 27.73
C SER A 303 -4.88 15.31 28.39
N ASN A 304 -5.43 15.42 29.59
CA ASN A 304 -6.21 14.34 30.21
C ASN A 304 -7.48 14.05 29.36
N GLU A 305 -8.12 12.90 29.57
CA GLU A 305 -9.26 12.39 28.78
C GLU A 305 -10.59 13.17 28.94
N ASP A 306 -10.54 14.45 29.32
CA ASP A 306 -11.70 15.31 29.61
C ASP A 306 -11.81 16.52 28.66
N ASP A 307 -11.51 16.28 27.38
CA ASP A 307 -12.17 17.04 26.29
C ASP A 307 -13.44 16.24 25.96
N THR A 308 -14.58 16.79 26.39
CA THR A 308 -15.92 16.20 26.42
C THR A 308 -16.37 15.55 25.11
N VAL A 309 -17.37 14.68 25.23
CA VAL A 309 -18.14 14.16 24.10
C VAL A 309 -18.78 15.34 23.36
N ASP A 310 -18.24 15.69 22.19
CA ASP A 310 -18.94 16.50 21.19
C ASP A 310 -20.09 15.66 20.58
N ASP A 311 -21.13 15.43 21.38
CA ASP A 311 -22.45 14.98 20.91
C ASP A 311 -23.22 16.20 20.39
N GLU A 312 -22.77 16.72 19.26
CA GLU A 312 -23.51 17.71 18.48
C GLU A 312 -23.75 17.19 17.07
N GLY A 313 -25.03 17.01 16.74
CA GLY A 313 -25.52 17.04 15.36
C GLY A 313 -25.33 15.75 14.57
N ASN A 314 -26.37 14.91 14.58
CA ASN A 314 -26.77 14.25 13.35
C ASN A 314 -27.21 15.33 12.35
N ASP A 315 -26.26 15.87 11.60
CA ASP A 315 -26.54 16.73 10.44
C ASP A 315 -26.33 15.89 9.18
N SER A 316 -27.40 15.18 8.83
CA SER A 316 -27.52 14.51 7.55
C SER A 316 -27.87 15.55 6.49
N ASP A 317 -26.87 16.13 5.84
CA ASP A 317 -27.02 16.74 4.51
C ASP A 317 -25.66 16.79 3.80
N TYR A 318 -25.33 15.66 3.16
CA TYR A 318 -24.54 15.68 1.94
C TYR A 318 -25.50 15.28 0.81
N GLU A 319 -26.13 16.26 0.18
CA GLU A 319 -26.75 16.06 -1.13
C GLU A 319 -25.68 15.49 -2.07
N TYR A 320 -25.98 14.32 -2.61
CA TYR A 320 -25.15 13.66 -3.60
C TYR A 320 -25.69 14.09 -4.97
N ASP A 321 -25.05 15.06 -5.60
CA ASP A 321 -25.33 15.43 -6.99
C ASP A 321 -24.95 14.25 -7.88
N ASP A 322 -25.98 13.51 -8.31
CA ASP A 322 -25.91 12.37 -9.21
C ASP A 322 -26.28 12.82 -10.63
N THR A 323 -25.48 13.73 -11.18
CA THR A 323 -25.50 14.14 -12.60
C THR A 323 -24.03 14.38 -13.04
N THR A 324 -23.51 13.89 -14.16
CA THR A 324 -24.07 13.15 -15.31
C THR A 324 -23.08 12.07 -15.79
N ASP A 325 -23.55 10.83 -16.00
CA ASP A 325 -23.04 10.03 -17.13
C ASP A 325 -23.69 10.59 -18.40
N ASP A 326 -22.88 10.97 -19.40
CA ASP A 326 -23.19 10.90 -20.84
C ASP A 326 -22.05 11.56 -21.65
N TYR A 327 -21.15 10.74 -22.19
CA TYR A 327 -20.29 11.11 -23.32
C TYR A 327 -20.57 10.13 -24.46
N ASP A 328 -21.66 10.41 -25.18
CA ASP A 328 -22.06 9.73 -26.41
C ASP A 328 -21.21 10.18 -27.61
N GLU A 329 -21.18 9.36 -28.66
CA GLU A 329 -20.40 9.57 -29.87
C GLU A 329 -20.98 10.69 -30.75
N GLY A 330 -20.12 11.48 -31.41
CA GLY A 330 -20.55 12.52 -32.33
C GLY A 330 -19.43 13.03 -33.23
N TYR A 331 -19.28 12.42 -34.40
CA TYR A 331 -18.56 13.01 -35.53
C TYR A 331 -19.39 14.17 -36.12
N ASP A 332 -18.75 15.24 -36.59
CA ASP A 332 -18.72 15.58 -38.02
C ASP A 332 -17.87 16.85 -38.31
N ASP A 333 -17.57 17.05 -39.59
CA ASP A 333 -16.66 18.07 -40.12
C ASP A 333 -17.07 19.53 -39.84
N TYR A 334 -16.12 20.46 -39.91
CA TYR A 334 -16.17 21.51 -40.95
C TYR A 334 -14.80 22.16 -41.21
N ASP A 335 -14.72 22.78 -42.38
CA ASP A 335 -13.51 23.02 -43.17
C ASP A 335 -13.10 24.50 -43.23
N ASP A 336 -11.80 24.69 -43.49
CA ASP A 336 -11.06 25.81 -44.07
C ASP A 336 -11.31 27.32 -43.81
N SER A 337 -10.15 28.01 -43.86
CA SER A 337 -9.91 29.40 -44.29
C SER A 337 -10.25 30.59 -43.36
N TYR A 338 -9.21 31.36 -43.01
CA TYR A 338 -8.89 32.68 -43.59
C TYR A 338 -7.45 33.08 -43.23
N GLY A 339 -6.71 33.72 -44.14
CA GLY A 339 -5.31 34.19 -43.94
C GLY A 339 -5.10 35.66 -44.37
N TRP A 340 -3.83 36.02 -44.65
CA TRP A 340 -3.26 37.37 -44.96
C TRP A 340 -3.17 38.29 -43.71
N ASP A 341 -2.15 39.12 -43.42
CA ASP A 341 -0.86 39.58 -44.02
C ASP A 341 0.24 39.55 -42.89
N ASP A 342 1.52 39.18 -43.02
CA ASP A 342 2.74 39.68 -43.74
C ASP A 342 3.68 40.68 -42.98
N ASP A 343 4.99 40.46 -43.18
CA ASP A 343 6.20 41.29 -42.93
C ASP A 343 6.61 41.84 -41.55
N TYR A 344 7.88 41.57 -41.16
CA TYR A 344 9.02 42.52 -41.24
C TYR A 344 10.39 41.88 -40.90
N GLU A 345 11.34 41.92 -41.85
CA GLU A 345 12.80 41.81 -41.62
C GLU A 345 13.33 43.06 -40.87
N TYR A 346 14.57 43.21 -40.34
CA TYR A 346 15.92 42.75 -40.73
C TYR A 346 16.94 42.92 -39.58
N GLY A 347 18.07 42.19 -39.65
CA GLY A 347 19.42 42.66 -39.23
C GLY A 347 19.86 42.42 -37.77
N GLU A 348 21.10 42.00 -37.48
CA GLU A 348 22.24 41.53 -38.31
C GLU A 348 22.93 40.34 -37.62
#